data_AF-X0YYE0-F1
#
_entry.id   AF-X0YYE0-F1
#
_cell.length_a   1.000
_cell.length_b   1.000
_cell.length_c   1.000
_cell.angle_alpha   90.00
_cell.angle_beta   90.00
_cell.angle_gamma   90.00
#
_symmetry.space_group_name_H-M   'P 1'
#
loop_
_entity.id
_entity.type
_entity.pdbx_description
1 polymer ?
#
loop_
_entity_poly.entity_id
_entity_poly.type
_entity_poly.pdbx_seq_one_letter_code
_entity_poly.pdbx_strand_id
1 'polypeptide(L)'
;LTKMHTPVNVIASAVGMYFGGMPLDSIQRQLEQDYGLRMSESGIYYWVVRFAKDAVRKAREFKPVIGDTWIADETVIKAGNRNIWYWDIIDA
;
A
#
# COMPACT_ATOMS: atom_id res chain seq x y z
N LEU A 1 14.26 -11.32 -6.10
CA LEU A 1 13.83 -9.91 -6.20
C LEU A 1 14.76 -9.21 -7.17
N THR A 2 14.26 -8.50 -8.19
CA THR A 2 15.10 -7.70 -9.09
C THR A 2 15.95 -6.74 -8.27
N LYS A 3 17.25 -6.64 -8.57
CA LYS A 3 18.19 -5.80 -7.82
C LYS A 3 17.75 -4.32 -7.91
N MET A 4 17.38 -3.74 -6.78
CA MET A 4 17.07 -2.32 -6.64
C MET A 4 18.37 -1.56 -6.36
N HIS A 5 18.49 -0.33 -6.86
CA HIS A 5 19.61 0.55 -6.53
C HIS A 5 19.50 1.07 -5.09
N THR A 6 18.27 1.32 -4.62
CA THR A 6 18.00 1.75 -3.25
C THR A 6 18.01 0.55 -2.29
N PRO A 7 18.60 0.68 -1.09
CA PRO A 7 18.56 -0.35 -0.06
C PRO A 7 17.14 -0.79 0.30
N VAL A 8 16.97 -2.08 0.58
CA VAL A 8 15.65 -2.71 0.83
C VAL A 8 14.96 -2.12 2.06
N ASN A 9 15.71 -1.80 3.12
CA ASN A 9 15.15 -1.21 4.35
C ASN A 9 14.50 0.16 4.10
N VAL A 10 15.11 1.01 3.26
CA VAL A 10 14.55 2.32 2.89
C VAL A 10 13.23 2.14 2.15
N ILE A 11 13.20 1.23 1.17
CA ILE A 11 12.00 0.92 0.39
C ILE A 11 10.91 0.34 1.29
N ALA A 12 11.25 -0.61 2.16
CA ALA A 12 10.31 -1.22 3.10
C ALA A 12 9.73 -0.18 4.07
N SER A 13 10.54 0.75 4.56
CA SER A 13 10.10 1.87 5.40
C SER A 13 9.08 2.74 4.65
N ALA A 14 9.37 3.12 3.40
CA ALA A 14 8.49 3.93 2.57
C ALA A 14 7.13 3.24 2.32
N VAL A 15 7.16 1.95 1.97
CA VAL A 15 5.95 1.15 1.73
C VAL A 15 5.14 0.98 3.01
N GLY A 16 5.79 0.70 4.14
CA GLY A 16 5.13 0.58 5.45
C GLY A 16 4.45 1.88 5.88
N MET A 17 5.12 3.02 5.73
CA MET A 17 4.53 4.33 6.03
C MET A 17 3.31 4.64 5.17
N TYR A 18 3.34 4.30 3.88
CA TYR A 18 2.20 4.53 2.98
C TYR A 18 0.97 3.74 3.40
N PHE A 19 1.13 2.42 3.65
CA PHE A 19 0.00 1.60 4.10
C PHE A 19 -0.41 1.91 5.55
N GLY A 20 0.46 2.54 6.33
CA GLY A 20 0.13 3.17 7.62
C GLY A 20 -0.65 4.48 7.50
N GLY A 21 -0.93 4.97 6.29
CA GLY A 21 -1.74 6.16 6.04
C GLY A 21 -0.96 7.47 5.94
N MET A 22 0.37 7.43 5.86
CA MET A 22 1.18 8.65 5.75
C MET A 22 1.10 9.26 4.33
N PRO A 23 0.86 10.57 4.19
CA PRO A 23 0.95 11.27 2.91
C PRO A 23 2.36 11.20 2.28
N LEU A 24 2.45 11.20 0.94
CA LEU A 24 3.72 11.00 0.22
C LEU A 24 4.80 12.05 0.53
N ASP A 25 4.40 13.31 0.72
CA ASP A 25 5.29 14.42 1.10
C ASP A 25 5.88 14.20 2.50
N SER A 26 5.07 13.69 3.42
CA SER A 26 5.50 13.33 4.77
C SER A 26 6.43 12.12 4.75
N ILE A 27 6.19 11.13 3.88
CA ILE A 27 7.11 10.01 3.67
C ILE A 27 8.44 10.52 3.11
N GLN A 28 8.44 11.40 2.10
CA GLN A 28 9.67 11.99 1.58
C GLN A 28 10.48 12.65 2.69
N ARG A 29 9.83 13.48 3.52
CA ARG A 29 10.47 14.17 4.64
C ARG A 29 11.04 13.17 5.65
N GLN A 30 10.30 12.12 5.97
CA GLN A 30 10.76 11.08 6.90
C GLN A 30 11.98 10.34 6.35
N LEU A 31 12.01 10.00 5.06
CA LEU A 31 13.17 9.37 4.43
C LEU A 31 14.41 10.29 4.42
N GLU A 32 14.20 11.59 4.24
CA GLU A 32 15.28 12.59 4.34
C GLU A 32 15.85 12.66 5.75
N GLN A 33 15.00 12.57 6.79
CA GLN A 33 15.42 12.58 8.19
C GLN A 33 16.13 11.29 8.63
N ASP A 34 15.58 10.13 8.30
CA ASP A 34 16.07 8.85 8.78
C ASP A 34 17.29 8.35 8.00
N TYR A 35 17.37 8.68 6.71
CA TYR A 35 18.36 8.11 5.79
C TYR A 35 19.18 9.16 5.02
N GLY A 36 18.93 10.46 5.22
CA GLY A 36 19.60 11.53 4.46
C GLY A 36 19.26 11.50 2.97
N LEU A 37 18.16 10.84 2.57
CA LEU A 37 17.85 10.53 1.18
C LEU A 37 16.52 11.17 0.78
N ARG A 38 16.59 12.23 -0.03
CA ARG A 38 15.42 12.91 -0.56
C ARG A 38 14.96 12.28 -1.87
N MET A 39 13.89 11.48 -1.81
CA MET A 39 13.27 10.86 -2.99
C MET A 39 12.09 11.66 -3.50
N SER A 40 11.90 11.71 -4.82
CA SER A 40 10.67 12.24 -5.38
C SER A 40 9.45 11.42 -4.94
N GLU A 41 8.32 12.10 -4.72
CA GLU A 41 7.06 11.44 -4.35
C GLU A 41 6.63 10.39 -5.39
N SER A 42 6.85 10.68 -6.68
CA SER A 42 6.60 9.71 -7.77
C SER A 42 7.47 8.46 -7.65
N GLY A 43 8.73 8.59 -7.20
CA GLY A 43 9.61 7.45 -6.95
C GLY A 43 9.14 6.60 -5.79
N ILE A 44 8.69 7.24 -4.71
CA ILE A 44 8.07 6.58 -3.55
C ILE A 44 6.79 5.85 -3.98
N TYR A 45 5.90 6.52 -4.70
CA TYR A 45 4.65 5.95 -5.19
C TYR A 45 4.88 4.78 -6.16
N TYR A 46 5.92 4.85 -7.00
CA TYR A 46 6.32 3.72 -7.84
C TYR A 46 6.63 2.46 -7.01
N TRP A 47 7.35 2.58 -5.89
CA TRP A 47 7.61 1.44 -5.01
C TRP A 47 6.32 0.88 -4.43
N VAL A 48 5.45 1.74 -3.90
CA VAL A 48 4.14 1.36 -3.36
C VAL A 48 3.34 0.55 -4.38
N VAL A 49 3.14 1.09 -5.58
CA VAL A 49 2.34 0.42 -6.63
C VAL A 49 2.98 -0.91 -7.04
N ARG A 50 4.31 -0.96 -7.19
CA ARG A 50 5.02 -2.18 -7.57
C ARG A 50 4.83 -3.29 -6.54
N PHE A 51 5.09 -3.00 -5.28
CA PHE A 51 5.01 -4.02 -4.22
C PHE A 51 3.57 -4.38 -3.86
N ALA A 52 2.61 -3.47 -4.02
CA ALA A 52 1.19 -3.79 -3.94
C ALA A 52 0.78 -4.83 -5.01
N LYS A 53 1.22 -4.64 -6.26
CA LYS A 53 0.97 -5.62 -7.35
C LYS A 53 1.61 -6.97 -7.05
N ASP A 54 2.84 -6.97 -6.53
CA ASP A 54 3.52 -8.20 -6.15
C ASP A 54 2.80 -8.92 -4.99
N ALA A 55 2.30 -8.18 -4.00
CA ALA A 55 1.51 -8.71 -2.89
C ALA A 55 0.20 -9.33 -3.38
N VAL A 56 -0.56 -8.64 -4.24
CA VAL A 56 -1.80 -9.17 -4.83
C VAL A 56 -1.52 -10.44 -5.62
N ARG A 57 -0.45 -10.47 -6.44
CA ARG A 57 -0.10 -11.67 -7.21
C ARG A 57 0.19 -12.87 -6.31
N LYS A 58 0.92 -12.66 -5.21
CA LYS A 58 1.21 -13.73 -4.23
C LYS A 58 -0.05 -14.15 -3.46
N ALA A 59 -0.89 -13.20 -3.06
CA ALA A 59 -2.10 -13.46 -2.29
C ALA A 59 -3.14 -14.26 -3.11
N ARG A 60 -3.17 -14.14 -4.44
CA ARG A 60 -4.06 -14.92 -5.30
C ARG A 60 -3.91 -16.43 -5.18
N GLU A 61 -2.71 -16.90 -4.83
CA GLU A 61 -2.43 -18.33 -4.67
C GLU A 61 -2.85 -18.84 -3.27
N PHE A 62 -3.12 -17.92 -2.33
CA PHE A 62 -3.54 -18.26 -1.00
C PHE A 62 -5.04 -18.60 -0.96
N LYS A 63 -5.36 -19.80 -0.47
CA LYS A 63 -6.73 -20.23 -0.22
C LYS A 63 -6.98 -20.23 1.29
N PRO A 64 -7.69 -19.23 1.84
CA PRO A 64 -8.04 -19.23 3.25
C PRO A 64 -9.03 -20.36 3.56
N VAL A 65 -8.98 -20.84 4.80
CA VAL A 65 -10.09 -21.61 5.37
C VAL A 65 -11.16 -20.60 5.78
N ILE A 66 -12.39 -20.82 5.32
CA ILE A 66 -13.51 -19.88 5.47
C ILE A 66 -14.68 -20.54 6.20
N GLY A 67 -15.48 -19.73 6.91
CA GLY A 67 -16.73 -20.11 7.53
C GLY A 67 -17.95 -19.97 6.61
N ASP A 68 -19.12 -20.18 7.19
CA ASP A 68 -20.41 -20.16 6.49
C ASP A 68 -21.12 -18.79 6.56
N THR A 69 -20.62 -17.85 7.37
CA THR A 69 -21.26 -16.55 7.61
C THR A 69 -20.32 -15.42 7.19
N TRP A 70 -20.83 -14.52 6.36
CA TRP A 70 -20.07 -13.42 5.78
C TRP A 70 -20.74 -12.10 6.12
N ILE A 71 -19.93 -11.12 6.56
CA ILE A 71 -20.38 -9.76 6.84
C ILE A 71 -19.92 -8.87 5.68
N ALA A 72 -20.85 -8.10 5.13
CA ALA A 72 -20.57 -7.13 4.09
C ALA A 72 -20.80 -5.71 4.62
N ASP A 73 -19.86 -4.81 4.33
CA ASP A 73 -19.94 -3.38 4.67
C ASP A 73 -19.70 -2.51 3.42
N GLU A 74 -20.38 -1.37 3.36
CA GLU A 74 -20.26 -0.39 2.29
C GLU A 74 -19.58 0.88 2.81
N THR A 75 -18.54 1.34 2.11
CA THR A 75 -17.93 2.65 2.34
C THR A 75 -17.97 3.48 1.05
N VAL A 76 -18.57 4.69 1.14
CA VAL A 76 -18.55 5.66 0.05
C VAL A 76 -17.28 6.50 0.09
N ILE A 77 -16.47 6.40 -0.95
CA ILE A 77 -15.23 7.17 -1.14
C ILE A 77 -15.50 8.27 -2.17
N LYS A 78 -15.29 9.52 -1.79
CA LYS A 78 -15.36 10.65 -2.72
C LYS A 78 -14.03 10.83 -3.45
N ALA A 79 -14.02 10.56 -4.75
CA ALA A 79 -12.85 10.69 -5.62
C ALA A 79 -13.13 11.75 -6.71
N GLY A 80 -12.60 12.96 -6.49
CA GLY A 80 -12.91 14.12 -7.33
C GLY A 80 -14.41 14.43 -7.32
N ASN A 81 -15.04 14.41 -8.50
CA ASN A 81 -16.47 14.68 -8.66
C ASN A 81 -17.32 13.40 -8.68
N ARG A 82 -16.76 12.25 -8.30
CA ARG A 82 -17.46 10.96 -8.31
C ARG A 82 -17.46 10.34 -6.92
N ASN A 83 -18.58 9.72 -6.58
CA ASN A 83 -18.65 8.79 -5.46
C ASN A 83 -18.27 7.40 -5.98
N ILE A 84 -17.39 6.73 -5.24
CA ILE A 84 -16.98 5.35 -5.48
C ILE A 84 -17.48 4.54 -4.29
N TRP A 85 -18.18 3.46 -4.59
CA TRP A 85 -18.68 2.53 -3.60
C TRP A 85 -17.66 1.41 -3.41
N TYR A 86 -17.07 1.36 -2.23
CA TYR A 86 -16.20 0.28 -1.80
C TYR A 86 -17.00 -0.71 -0.96
N TRP A 87 -16.96 -1.98 -1.33
CA TRP A 87 -17.59 -3.06 -0.58
C TRP A 87 -16.50 -3.93 0.04
N ASP A 88 -16.52 -4.06 1.35
CA ASP A 88 -15.69 -5.00 2.08
C ASP A 88 -16.53 -6.22 2.47
N ILE A 89 -15.98 -7.42 2.29
CA ILE A 89 -16.68 -8.67 2.60
C ILE A 89 -15.73 -9.55 3.39
N ILE A 90 -16.07 -9.79 4.65
CA ILE A 90 -15.21 -10.43 5.64
C ILE A 90 -15.92 -11.66 6.19
N ASP A 91 -15.18 -12.74 6.34
CA ASP A 91 -15.62 -13.96 7.02
C ASP A 91 -15.76 -13.69 8.54
N ALA A 92 -16.89 -14.11 9.13
CA ALA A 92 -17.31 -13.69 10.48
C ALA A 92 -16.61 -14.42 11.63
#